data_AF-A0A969NNJ8-F1
#
_entry.id   AF-A0A969NNJ8-F1
#
_cell.length_a   1.000
_cell.length_b   1.000
_cell.length_c   1.000
_cell.angle_alpha   90.00
_cell.angle_beta   90.00
_cell.angle_gamma   90.00
#
_symmetry.space_group_name_H-M   'P 1'
#
loop_
_entity.id
_entity.type
_entity.pdbx_description
1 polymer ?
#
loop_
_entity_poly.entity_id
_entity_poly.type
_entity_poly.pdbx_seq_one_letter_code
_entity_poly.pdbx_strand_id
1 'polypeptide(L)'
;MKFPRIKLDERDLLCVSFIAISFAWLAQVGVSYLFSRSCSTLANGPSATLVQRPDGTAFVAEPKPPDYRDPAVVRNYVENWVTILFTWTGKLATAPGKEPIPDRGVPIADGQKVPTSAANAALALPSSMRESFLETLITEGWIPEDYFSGEPTTTVLEVEELGQPILVDPQRQIYNVKIVASVNYYRNGKPTGKTNYYRREIVVAPIPIPKKTPDASASVFEQLNYEWRKRGLQVKNANPLLLSSY
;
A
#
# COMPACT_ATOMS: atom_id res chain seq x y z
N MET A 1 -50.20 -14.81 -58.78
CA MET A 1 -49.51 -16.09 -58.50
C MET A 1 -50.39 -16.92 -57.60
N LYS A 2 -50.95 -18.04 -58.09
CA LYS A 2 -51.78 -18.96 -57.28
C LYS A 2 -50.86 -20.01 -56.65
N PHE A 3 -50.70 -19.99 -55.34
CA PHE A 3 -49.99 -21.06 -54.63
C PHE A 3 -50.76 -22.37 -54.76
N PRO A 4 -50.11 -23.50 -55.10
CA PRO A 4 -50.79 -24.79 -55.16
C PRO A 4 -51.33 -25.15 -53.77
N ARG A 5 -52.64 -25.40 -53.68
CA ARG A 5 -53.28 -25.90 -52.45
C ARG A 5 -52.87 -27.36 -52.27
N ILE A 6 -51.93 -27.60 -51.36
CA ILE A 6 -51.57 -28.94 -50.92
C ILE A 6 -52.78 -29.49 -50.16
N LYS A 7 -53.37 -30.60 -50.65
CA LYS A 7 -54.40 -31.34 -49.91
C LYS A 7 -53.68 -32.23 -48.91
N LEU A 8 -53.72 -31.86 -47.64
CA LEU A 8 -53.21 -32.66 -46.54
C LEU A 8 -54.29 -33.65 -46.11
N ASP A 9 -53.96 -34.93 -46.06
CA ASP A 9 -54.82 -35.98 -45.49
C ASP A 9 -54.74 -35.95 -43.94
N GLU A 10 -55.67 -36.59 -43.23
CA GLU A 10 -55.67 -36.62 -41.74
C GLU A 10 -54.36 -37.21 -41.18
N ARG A 11 -53.75 -38.14 -41.93
CA ARG A 11 -52.44 -38.74 -41.59
C ARG A 11 -51.28 -37.76 -41.75
N ASP A 12 -51.33 -36.91 -42.77
CA ASP A 12 -50.30 -35.89 -43.01
C ASP A 12 -50.40 -34.77 -41.98
N LEU A 13 -51.63 -34.42 -41.56
CA LEU A 13 -51.87 -33.42 -40.52
C LEU A 13 -51.23 -33.83 -39.19
N LEU A 14 -51.34 -35.13 -38.85
CA LEU A 14 -50.72 -35.68 -37.64
C LEU A 14 -49.19 -35.57 -37.71
N CYS A 15 -48.56 -36.00 -38.81
CA CYS A 15 -47.11 -35.89 -39.00
C CYS A 15 -46.61 -34.44 -38.94
N VAL A 16 -47.31 -33.49 -39.57
CA VAL A 16 -46.94 -32.07 -39.54
C VAL A 16 -47.05 -31.50 -38.12
N SER A 17 -48.07 -31.90 -37.35
CA SER A 17 -48.23 -31.44 -35.97
C SER A 17 -47.12 -31.95 -35.05
N PHE A 18 -46.68 -33.21 -35.21
CA PHE A 18 -45.56 -33.77 -34.46
C PHE A 18 -44.26 -33.02 -34.76
N ILE A 19 -43.98 -32.76 -36.04
CA ILE A 19 -42.81 -31.98 -36.46
C ILE A 19 -42.86 -30.58 -35.85
N ALA A 20 -44.01 -29.90 -35.90
CA ALA A 20 -44.16 -28.56 -35.33
C ALA A 20 -43.95 -28.54 -33.81
N ILE A 21 -44.49 -29.53 -33.08
CA ILE A 21 -44.31 -29.65 -31.62
C ILE A 21 -42.85 -29.93 -31.28
N SER A 22 -42.16 -30.81 -32.03
CA SER A 22 -40.73 -31.08 -31.83
C SER A 22 -39.87 -29.84 -32.06
N PHE A 23 -40.15 -29.04 -33.10
CA PHE A 23 -39.44 -27.78 -33.33
C PHE A 23 -39.73 -26.75 -32.23
N ALA A 24 -40.98 -26.64 -31.77
CA ALA A 24 -41.34 -25.76 -30.66
C ALA A 24 -40.59 -26.16 -29.37
N TRP A 25 -40.48 -27.46 -29.09
CA TRP A 25 -39.71 -27.98 -27.96
C TRP A 25 -38.23 -27.65 -28.06
N LEU A 26 -37.61 -27.84 -29.23
CA LEU A 26 -36.21 -27.49 -29.46
C LEU A 26 -35.96 -25.98 -29.32
N ALA A 27 -36.89 -25.15 -29.82
CA ALA A 27 -36.82 -23.70 -29.66
C ALA A 27 -36.91 -23.30 -28.18
N GLN A 28 -37.84 -23.90 -27.42
CA GLN A 28 -38.00 -23.63 -25.99
C GLN A 28 -36.75 -24.01 -25.18
N VAL A 29 -36.13 -25.16 -25.49
CA VAL A 29 -34.86 -25.57 -24.88
C VAL A 29 -33.75 -24.58 -25.22
N GLY A 30 -33.67 -24.13 -26.48
CA GLY A 30 -32.69 -23.14 -26.92
C GLY A 30 -32.82 -21.81 -26.19
N VAL A 31 -34.05 -21.28 -26.07
CA VAL A 31 -34.33 -20.04 -25.32
C VAL A 31 -33.98 -20.21 -23.84
N SER A 32 -34.34 -21.34 -23.24
CA SER A 32 -34.03 -21.61 -21.84
C SER A 32 -32.52 -21.67 -21.60
N TYR A 33 -31.76 -22.29 -22.50
CA TYR A 33 -30.30 -22.32 -22.45
C TYR A 33 -29.67 -20.93 -22.54
N LEU A 34 -30.13 -20.10 -23.47
CA LEU A 34 -29.66 -18.72 -23.62
C LEU A 34 -29.97 -17.88 -22.36
N PHE A 35 -31.17 -18.06 -21.80
CA PHE A 35 -31.57 -17.39 -20.56
C PHE A 35 -30.70 -17.81 -19.37
N SER A 36 -30.48 -19.12 -19.19
CA SER A 36 -29.57 -19.63 -18.16
C SER A 36 -28.14 -19.11 -18.33
N ARG A 37 -27.64 -19.00 -19.57
CA ARG A 37 -26.33 -18.41 -19.84
C ARG A 37 -26.28 -16.95 -19.44
N SER A 38 -27.30 -16.16 -19.80
CA SER A 38 -27.40 -14.74 -19.43
C SER A 38 -27.46 -14.53 -17.92
N CYS A 39 -28.28 -15.33 -17.21
CA CYS A 39 -28.34 -15.29 -15.75
C CYS A 39 -27.01 -15.71 -15.11
N SER A 40 -26.33 -16.73 -15.65
CA SER A 40 -25.01 -17.15 -15.18
C SER A 40 -23.96 -16.05 -15.37
N THR A 41 -23.97 -15.33 -16.50
CA THR A 41 -23.06 -14.19 -16.72
C THR A 41 -23.34 -13.00 -15.81
N LEU A 42 -24.60 -12.78 -15.42
CA LEU A 42 -24.98 -11.74 -14.46
C LEU A 42 -24.62 -12.14 -13.02
N ALA A 43 -24.87 -13.40 -12.64
CA ALA A 43 -24.58 -13.92 -11.32
C ALA A 43 -23.06 -14.08 -11.06
N ASN A 44 -22.30 -14.44 -12.08
CA ASN A 44 -20.84 -14.59 -12.02
C ASN A 44 -20.09 -13.35 -12.55
N GLY A 45 -20.81 -12.30 -12.95
CA GLY A 45 -20.20 -11.03 -13.34
C GLY A 45 -19.47 -10.40 -12.15
N PRO A 46 -18.45 -9.54 -12.37
CA PRO A 46 -17.78 -8.85 -11.28
C PRO A 46 -18.83 -8.05 -10.49
N SER A 47 -19.10 -8.49 -9.25
CA SER A 47 -20.03 -7.81 -8.36
C SER A 47 -19.50 -6.41 -8.08
N ALA A 48 -20.12 -5.41 -8.70
CA ALA A 48 -19.79 -4.01 -8.47
C ALA A 48 -20.11 -3.68 -7.01
N THR A 49 -19.09 -3.59 -6.17
CA THR A 49 -19.27 -3.21 -4.78
C THR A 49 -19.36 -1.70 -4.73
N LEU A 50 -20.53 -1.17 -4.40
CA LEU A 50 -20.73 0.27 -4.23
C LEU A 50 -20.32 0.68 -2.83
N VAL A 51 -19.34 1.59 -2.73
CA VAL A 51 -18.96 2.20 -1.46
C VAL A 51 -19.48 3.64 -1.46
N GLN A 52 -20.49 3.89 -0.63
CA GLN A 52 -21.02 5.22 -0.41
C GLN A 52 -20.26 5.90 0.72
N ARG A 53 -19.76 7.11 0.46
CA ARG A 53 -19.12 7.96 1.47
C ARG A 53 -20.18 8.75 2.25
N PRO A 54 -19.87 9.22 3.47
CA PRO A 54 -20.79 10.05 4.25
C PRO A 54 -21.21 11.36 3.57
N ASP A 55 -20.45 11.83 2.58
CA ASP A 55 -20.75 13.02 1.78
C ASP A 55 -21.81 12.78 0.68
N GLY A 56 -22.38 11.56 0.61
CA GLY A 56 -23.39 11.17 -0.36
C GLY A 56 -22.85 10.75 -1.72
N THR A 57 -21.54 10.88 -1.97
CA THR A 57 -20.91 10.39 -3.19
C THR A 57 -20.69 8.88 -3.12
N ALA A 58 -20.78 8.21 -4.26
CA ALA A 58 -20.54 6.77 -4.37
C ALA A 58 -19.45 6.49 -5.41
N PHE A 59 -18.60 5.50 -5.12
CA PHE A 59 -17.68 4.95 -6.09
C PHE A 59 -17.92 3.46 -6.27
N VAL A 60 -17.69 2.99 -7.48
CA VAL A 60 -17.62 1.57 -7.77
C VAL A 60 -16.25 1.07 -7.32
N ALA A 61 -16.22 0.25 -6.29
CA ALA A 61 -15.01 -0.41 -5.84
C ALA A 61 -14.83 -1.72 -6.59
N GLU A 62 -13.63 -1.93 -7.12
CA GLU A 62 -13.23 -3.23 -7.62
C GLU A 62 -12.90 -4.13 -6.43
N PRO A 63 -13.52 -5.32 -6.30
CA PRO A 63 -13.18 -6.23 -5.22
C PRO A 63 -11.75 -6.73 -5.41
N LYS A 64 -10.90 -6.47 -4.42
CA LYS A 64 -9.52 -6.97 -4.35
C LYS A 64 -9.35 -7.83 -3.09
N PRO A 65 -8.38 -8.75 -3.07
CA PRO A 65 -8.01 -9.48 -1.86
C PRO A 65 -7.68 -8.52 -0.70
N PRO A 66 -7.93 -8.89 0.57
CA PRO A 66 -7.66 -8.01 1.73
C PRO A 66 -6.21 -7.52 1.84
N ASP A 67 -5.27 -8.33 1.37
CA ASP A 67 -3.83 -8.07 1.42
C ASP A 67 -3.30 -7.34 0.18
N TYR A 68 -4.14 -7.14 -0.84
CA TYR A 68 -3.76 -6.39 -2.03
C TYR A 68 -3.47 -4.94 -1.68
N ARG A 69 -2.39 -4.41 -2.24
CA ARG A 69 -2.01 -3.00 -2.13
C ARG A 69 -1.69 -2.48 -3.50
N ASP A 70 -2.26 -1.33 -3.84
CA ASP A 70 -1.95 -0.67 -5.09
C ASP A 70 -0.45 -0.32 -5.14
N PRO A 71 0.26 -0.58 -6.26
CA PRO A 71 1.68 -0.23 -6.39
C PRO A 71 1.97 1.24 -6.08
N ALA A 72 1.08 2.18 -6.41
CA ALA A 72 1.26 3.59 -6.05
C ALA A 72 1.25 3.81 -4.53
N VAL A 73 0.38 3.09 -3.81
CA VAL A 73 0.34 3.14 -2.33
C VAL A 73 1.63 2.59 -1.73
N VAL A 74 2.12 1.47 -2.27
CA VAL A 74 3.38 0.84 -1.83
C VAL A 74 4.56 1.79 -2.04
N ARG A 75 4.65 2.39 -3.24
CA ARG A 75 5.68 3.36 -3.60
C ARG A 75 5.66 4.57 -2.66
N ASN A 76 4.51 5.20 -2.49
CA ASN A 76 4.34 6.38 -1.62
C ASN A 76 4.65 6.05 -0.15
N TYR A 77 4.31 4.85 0.30
CA TYR A 77 4.63 4.40 1.66
C TYR A 77 6.15 4.33 1.89
N VAL A 78 6.88 3.73 0.94
CA VAL A 78 8.35 3.65 1.00
C VAL A 78 8.98 5.03 0.93
N GLU A 79 8.56 5.88 -0.01
CA GLU A 79 9.07 7.25 -0.13
C GLU A 79 8.88 8.05 1.16
N ASN A 80 7.67 8.01 1.73
CA ASN A 80 7.36 8.69 2.98
C ASN A 80 8.18 8.15 4.15
N TRP A 81 8.36 6.82 4.21
CA TRP A 81 9.17 6.18 5.24
C TRP A 81 10.64 6.61 5.20
N VAL A 82 11.29 6.54 4.03
CA VAL A 82 12.70 6.94 3.88
C VAL A 82 12.86 8.45 4.09
N THR A 83 11.90 9.26 3.63
CA THR A 83 11.91 10.72 3.85
C THR A 83 11.89 11.06 5.33
N ILE A 84 10.98 10.47 6.11
CA ILE A 84 10.91 10.68 7.57
C ILE A 84 12.17 10.14 8.24
N LEU A 85 12.71 9.02 7.76
CA LEU A 85 13.90 8.39 8.31
C LEU A 85 15.14 9.28 8.21
N PHE A 86 15.34 10.03 7.12
CA PHE A 86 16.59 10.78 6.86
C PHE A 86 16.44 12.30 6.82
N THR A 87 15.22 12.85 6.85
CA THR A 87 15.00 14.30 6.86
C THR A 87 14.84 14.80 8.28
N TRP A 88 15.87 15.45 8.81
CA TRP A 88 15.93 15.91 10.20
C TRP A 88 16.21 17.41 10.25
N THR A 89 15.39 18.14 10.98
CA THR A 89 15.48 19.61 11.06
C THR A 89 16.15 20.10 12.34
N GLY A 90 16.52 19.20 13.26
CA GLY A 90 17.01 19.55 14.61
C GLY A 90 15.97 20.25 15.50
N LYS A 91 14.74 20.43 15.00
CA LYS A 91 13.64 21.14 15.65
C LYS A 91 12.34 20.39 15.45
N LEU A 92 11.60 20.17 16.52
CA LEU A 92 10.29 19.55 16.51
C LEU A 92 9.22 20.60 16.19
N ALA A 93 8.29 20.23 15.32
CA ALA A 93 7.14 21.06 14.99
C ALA A 93 6.25 21.24 16.23
N THR A 94 5.91 22.48 16.51
CA THR A 94 5.02 22.90 17.60
C THR A 94 3.70 23.42 17.03
N ALA A 95 2.68 23.51 17.89
CA ALA A 95 1.41 24.11 17.52
C ALA A 95 1.61 25.53 16.95
N PRO A 96 0.76 25.99 16.01
CA PRO A 96 0.86 27.32 15.42
C PRO A 96 1.02 28.41 16.49
N GLY A 97 2.04 29.26 16.35
CA GLY A 97 2.34 30.35 17.29
C GLY A 97 3.25 29.98 18.46
N LYS A 98 3.78 28.75 18.54
CA LYS A 98 4.82 28.35 19.51
C LYS A 98 6.16 28.19 18.81
N GLU A 99 7.24 28.62 19.46
CA GLU A 99 8.59 28.42 18.93
C GLU A 99 8.93 26.92 18.79
N PRO A 100 9.60 26.52 17.70
CA PRO A 100 10.02 25.14 17.52
C PRO A 100 10.98 24.70 18.64
N ILE A 101 10.72 23.53 19.21
CA ILE A 101 11.52 22.99 20.32
C ILE A 101 12.72 22.23 19.73
N PRO A 102 13.95 22.42 20.22
CA PRO A 102 15.09 21.62 19.79
C PRO A 102 14.85 20.11 19.99
N ASP A 103 15.18 19.30 18.98
CA ASP A 103 15.08 17.84 19.08
C ASP A 103 16.17 17.30 20.01
N ARG A 104 15.77 16.85 21.21
CA ARG A 104 16.71 16.28 22.21
C ARG A 104 17.05 14.81 21.93
N GLY A 105 16.45 14.23 20.91
CA GLY A 105 16.57 12.83 20.56
C GLY A 105 15.77 11.90 21.47
N VAL A 106 15.52 10.70 20.95
CA VAL A 106 14.95 9.58 21.68
C VAL A 106 16.10 8.69 22.12
N PRO A 107 16.24 8.39 23.42
CA PRO A 107 17.29 7.48 23.90
C PRO A 107 16.99 6.06 23.44
N ILE A 108 18.03 5.35 23.03
CA ILE A 108 18.02 3.89 22.81
C ILE A 108 18.92 3.21 23.87
N ALA A 109 19.15 1.91 23.75
CA ALA A 109 20.12 1.21 24.59
C ALA A 109 21.51 1.90 24.59
N ASP A 110 22.28 1.67 25.64
CA ASP A 110 23.66 2.18 25.79
C ASP A 110 23.83 3.71 25.80
N GLY A 111 22.75 4.45 26.11
CA GLY A 111 22.79 5.90 26.27
C GLY A 111 22.93 6.68 24.96
N GLN A 112 22.90 5.97 23.82
CA GLN A 112 22.88 6.57 22.50
C GLN A 112 21.50 7.20 22.21
N LYS A 113 21.46 8.15 21.27
CA LYS A 113 20.24 8.88 20.92
C LYS A 113 20.03 8.92 19.42
N VAL A 114 18.77 8.85 19.02
CA VAL A 114 18.36 9.02 17.62
C VAL A 114 17.42 10.21 17.46
N PRO A 115 17.39 10.85 16.28
CA PRO A 115 16.40 11.87 15.97
C PRO A 115 14.98 11.36 16.20
N THR A 116 14.09 12.22 16.68
CA THR A 116 12.69 11.83 16.98
C THR A 116 11.97 11.32 15.73
N SER A 117 12.26 11.89 14.56
CA SER A 117 11.74 11.44 13.26
C SER A 117 12.25 10.05 12.87
N ALA A 118 13.54 9.75 13.10
CA ALA A 118 14.08 8.41 12.87
C ALA A 118 13.43 7.36 13.79
N ALA A 119 13.24 7.68 15.08
CA ALA A 119 12.49 6.84 16.01
C ALA A 119 11.04 6.61 15.56
N ASN A 120 10.38 7.64 15.02
CA ASN A 120 9.05 7.52 14.43
C ASN A 120 9.06 6.61 13.19
N ALA A 121 10.01 6.78 12.27
CA ALA A 121 10.16 5.92 11.09
C ALA A 121 10.39 4.45 11.47
N ALA A 122 11.07 4.17 12.59
CA ALA A 122 11.26 2.81 13.08
C ALA A 122 9.94 2.12 13.47
N LEU A 123 8.85 2.86 13.72
CA LEU A 123 7.53 2.27 13.99
C LEU A 123 6.94 1.53 12.77
N ALA A 124 7.39 1.87 11.56
CA ALA A 124 7.06 1.16 10.33
C ALA A 124 7.65 -0.26 10.27
N LEU A 125 8.63 -0.58 11.11
CA LEU A 125 9.27 -1.89 11.22
C LEU A 125 8.57 -2.77 12.29
N PRO A 126 8.74 -4.11 12.22
CA PRO A 126 8.38 -5.03 13.29
C PRO A 126 9.04 -4.63 14.60
N SER A 127 8.34 -4.80 15.73
CA SER A 127 8.84 -4.43 17.06
C SER A 127 10.20 -5.04 17.38
N SER A 128 10.45 -6.28 16.95
CA SER A 128 11.71 -7.01 17.16
C SER A 128 12.90 -6.46 16.38
N MET A 129 12.69 -5.60 15.39
CA MET A 129 13.76 -5.05 14.53
C MET A 129 14.04 -3.57 14.77
N ARG A 130 13.22 -2.89 15.58
CA ARG A 130 13.29 -1.42 15.72
C ARG A 130 14.61 -0.99 16.36
N GLU A 131 14.99 -1.68 17.43
CA GLU A 131 16.20 -1.36 18.20
C GLU A 131 17.47 -1.59 17.36
N SER A 132 17.64 -2.80 16.81
CA SER A 132 18.80 -3.11 15.95
C SER A 132 18.90 -2.22 14.71
N PHE A 133 17.76 -1.82 14.13
CA PHE A 133 17.74 -0.87 13.02
C PHE A 133 18.24 0.53 13.44
N LEU A 134 17.80 1.03 14.60
CA LEU A 134 18.23 2.32 15.12
C LEU A 134 19.71 2.30 15.54
N GLU A 135 20.19 1.21 16.15
CA GLU A 135 21.61 1.01 16.44
C GLU A 135 22.46 1.02 15.17
N THR A 136 21.96 0.40 14.10
CA THR A 136 22.65 0.39 12.81
C THR A 136 22.71 1.78 12.19
N LEU A 137 21.63 2.57 12.30
CA LEU A 137 21.60 3.97 11.84
C LEU A 137 22.72 4.81 12.50
N ILE A 138 22.98 4.57 13.78
CA ILE A 138 24.05 5.22 14.54
C ILE A 138 25.41 4.69 14.11
N THR A 139 25.57 3.36 14.08
CA THR A 139 26.85 2.69 13.78
C THR A 139 27.35 3.03 12.38
N GLU A 140 26.45 3.22 11.41
CA GLU A 140 26.81 3.64 10.04
C GLU A 140 27.08 5.14 9.92
N GLY A 141 26.94 5.92 11.00
CA GLY A 141 27.30 7.34 11.01
C GLY A 141 26.35 8.22 10.20
N TRP A 142 25.08 7.83 10.06
CA TRP A 142 24.06 8.65 9.40
C TRP A 142 23.72 9.89 10.21
N ILE A 143 23.73 9.76 11.54
CA ILE A 143 23.45 10.86 12.46
C ILE A 143 24.72 11.71 12.64
N PRO A 144 24.69 13.02 12.30
CA PRO A 144 25.81 13.90 12.55
C PRO A 144 26.08 14.01 14.06
N GLU A 145 27.36 13.98 14.46
CA GLU A 145 27.76 14.04 15.88
C GLU A 145 27.25 15.31 16.59
N ASP A 146 27.12 16.41 15.85
CA ASP A 146 26.66 17.70 16.32
C ASP A 146 25.13 17.88 16.26
N TYR A 147 24.37 16.89 15.80
CA TYR A 147 22.90 17.00 15.65
C TYR A 147 22.20 17.39 16.96
N PHE A 148 22.69 16.89 18.10
CA PHE A 148 22.14 17.18 19.43
C PHE A 148 22.87 18.31 20.17
N SER A 149 23.87 18.96 19.55
CA SER A 149 24.76 19.93 20.22
C SER A 149 24.15 21.32 20.41
N GLY A 150 22.96 21.58 19.84
CA GLY A 150 22.25 22.85 19.95
C GLY A 150 22.46 23.79 18.76
N GLU A 151 23.49 23.55 17.93
CA GLU A 151 23.60 24.14 16.60
C GLU A 151 22.79 23.29 15.61
N PRO A 152 21.84 23.87 14.84
CA PRO A 152 20.95 23.12 13.97
C PRO A 152 21.70 22.58 12.75
N THR A 153 22.27 21.39 12.91
CA THR A 153 22.64 20.53 11.79
C THR A 153 21.38 19.81 11.33
N THR A 154 21.01 20.03 10.07
CA THR A 154 19.82 19.47 9.44
C THR A 154 20.23 18.55 8.31
N THR A 155 19.50 17.45 8.14
CA THR A 155 19.67 16.53 7.02
C THR A 155 18.46 16.60 6.12
N VAL A 156 18.69 16.56 4.81
CA VAL A 156 17.63 16.51 3.81
C VAL A 156 17.89 15.32 2.91
N LEU A 157 16.88 14.45 2.78
CA LEU A 157 16.90 13.37 1.81
C LEU A 157 16.49 13.92 0.43
N GLU A 158 17.28 13.60 -0.58
CA GLU A 158 16.96 13.82 -1.99
C GLU A 158 16.82 12.46 -2.66
N VAL A 159 15.60 12.11 -3.07
CA VAL A 159 15.32 10.83 -3.76
C VAL A 159 15.60 11.01 -5.23
N GLU A 160 16.65 10.36 -5.72
CA GLU A 160 17.09 10.42 -7.12
C GLU A 160 16.27 9.45 -7.98
N GLU A 161 16.06 8.23 -7.46
CA GLU A 161 15.29 7.21 -8.14
C GLU A 161 14.47 6.40 -7.13
N LEU A 162 13.18 6.25 -7.44
CA LEU A 162 12.29 5.34 -6.75
C LEU A 162 11.70 4.36 -7.76
N GLY A 163 12.12 3.11 -7.67
CA GLY A 163 11.71 2.03 -8.53
C GLY A 163 10.22 1.71 -8.42
N GLN A 164 9.67 1.06 -9.44
CA GLN A 164 8.32 0.51 -9.35
C GLN A 164 8.31 -0.68 -8.39
N PRO A 165 7.26 -0.85 -7.56
CA PRO A 165 7.15 -2.02 -6.69
C PRO A 165 7.05 -3.32 -7.49
N ILE A 166 7.95 -4.25 -7.20
CA ILE A 166 7.98 -5.58 -7.82
C ILE A 166 7.41 -6.57 -6.81
N LEU A 167 6.41 -7.35 -7.21
CA LEU A 167 5.91 -8.46 -6.40
C LEU A 167 6.98 -9.56 -6.32
N VAL A 168 7.47 -9.81 -5.11
CA VAL A 168 8.42 -10.91 -4.82
C VAL A 168 7.66 -12.16 -4.40
N ASP A 169 6.56 -11.99 -3.68
CA ASP A 169 5.66 -13.08 -3.29
C ASP A 169 4.21 -12.70 -3.65
N PRO A 170 3.64 -13.24 -4.73
CA PRO A 170 2.27 -12.96 -5.15
C PRO A 170 1.21 -13.45 -4.15
N GLN A 171 1.47 -14.53 -3.41
CA GLN A 171 0.50 -15.10 -2.46
C GLN A 171 0.39 -14.23 -1.20
N ARG A 172 1.53 -13.76 -0.70
CA ARG A 172 1.61 -12.89 0.49
C ARG A 172 1.59 -11.40 0.15
N GLN A 173 1.51 -11.06 -1.13
CA GLN A 173 1.54 -9.69 -1.64
C GLN A 173 2.76 -8.92 -1.11
N ILE A 174 3.94 -9.55 -1.12
CA ILE A 174 5.18 -8.91 -0.66
C ILE A 174 5.80 -8.16 -1.85
N TYR A 175 6.14 -6.90 -1.63
CA TYR A 175 6.70 -6.02 -2.64
C TYR A 175 8.15 -5.66 -2.31
N ASN A 176 8.98 -5.56 -3.33
CA ASN A 176 10.32 -4.97 -3.27
C ASN A 176 10.35 -3.65 -4.04
N VAL A 177 10.89 -2.61 -3.41
CA VAL A 177 11.04 -1.28 -4.00
C VAL A 177 12.51 -0.88 -3.93
N LYS A 178 13.11 -0.64 -5.09
CA LYS A 178 14.48 -0.13 -5.18
C LYS A 178 14.49 1.38 -4.96
N ILE A 179 15.43 1.86 -4.17
CA ILE A 179 15.62 3.29 -3.94
C ILE A 179 17.08 3.68 -4.11
N VAL A 180 17.27 4.83 -4.76
CA VAL A 180 18.54 5.56 -4.83
C VAL A 180 18.26 6.97 -4.35
N ALA A 181 18.98 7.39 -3.31
CA ALA A 181 18.84 8.71 -2.72
C ALA A 181 20.17 9.21 -2.17
N SER A 182 20.26 10.51 -1.95
CA SER A 182 21.37 11.16 -1.28
C SER A 182 20.86 11.90 -0.04
N VAL A 183 21.65 11.87 1.03
CA VAL A 183 21.38 12.56 2.29
C VAL A 183 22.38 13.70 2.40
N ASN A 184 21.88 14.92 2.25
CA ASN A 184 22.67 16.14 2.28
C ASN A 184 22.64 16.76 3.67
N TYR A 185 23.81 17.16 4.15
CA TYR A 185 24.00 17.70 5.50
C TYR A 185 24.18 19.22 5.45
N TYR A 186 23.39 19.93 6.24
CA TYR A 186 23.43 21.38 6.35
C TYR A 186 23.71 21.78 7.78
N ARG A 187 24.55 22.79 7.99
CA ARG A 187 24.80 23.41 9.30
C ARG A 187 24.39 24.87 9.22
N ASN A 188 23.49 25.31 10.10
CA ASN A 188 22.96 26.69 10.09
C ASN A 188 22.41 27.11 8.71
N GLY A 189 21.73 26.17 8.02
CA GLY A 189 21.15 26.39 6.69
C GLY A 189 22.16 26.42 5.53
N LYS A 190 23.45 26.22 5.78
CA LYS A 190 24.48 26.14 4.73
C LYS A 190 24.89 24.70 4.49
N PRO A 191 25.09 24.27 3.22
CA PRO A 191 25.57 22.93 2.93
C PRO A 191 26.96 22.74 3.52
N THR A 192 27.17 21.61 4.19
CA THR A 192 28.47 21.24 4.77
C THR A 192 29.43 20.63 3.74
N GLY A 193 28.93 20.29 2.55
CA GLY A 193 29.65 19.52 1.54
C GLY A 193 29.72 18.02 1.81
N LYS A 194 29.23 17.56 2.97
CA LYS A 194 29.05 16.13 3.26
C LYS A 194 27.74 15.65 2.64
N THR A 195 27.82 14.55 1.90
CA THR A 195 26.69 13.83 1.31
C THR A 195 26.90 12.34 1.47
N ASN A 196 25.89 11.64 1.99
CA ASN A 196 25.88 10.19 2.08
C ASN A 196 24.91 9.61 1.06
N TYR A 197 25.27 8.50 0.41
CA TYR A 197 24.41 7.87 -0.61
C TYR A 197 23.67 6.68 -0.02
N TYR A 198 22.35 6.65 -0.22
CA TYR A 198 21.44 5.59 0.20
C TYR A 198 20.90 4.85 -1.02
N ARG A 199 21.53 3.72 -1.36
CA ARG A 199 21.07 2.80 -2.40
C ARG A 199 20.67 1.48 -1.77
N ARG A 200 19.37 1.17 -1.73
CA ARG A 200 18.84 -0.02 -1.05
C ARG A 200 17.62 -0.59 -1.77
N GLU A 201 17.33 -1.85 -1.46
CA GLU A 201 16.10 -2.54 -1.83
C GLU A 201 15.25 -2.70 -0.57
N ILE A 202 14.03 -2.17 -0.58
CA ILE A 202 13.15 -2.12 0.58
C ILE A 202 12.02 -3.12 0.36
N VAL A 203 11.95 -4.11 1.25
CA VAL A 203 10.89 -5.13 1.21
C VAL A 203 9.77 -4.73 2.14
N VAL A 204 8.55 -4.66 1.60
CA VAL A 204 7.33 -4.30 2.33
C VAL A 204 6.29 -5.38 2.18
N ALA A 205 5.56 -5.64 3.25
CA ALA A 205 4.48 -6.61 3.27
C ALA A 205 3.19 -5.96 3.80
N PRO A 206 2.02 -6.43 3.34
CA PRO A 206 0.76 -5.99 3.89
C PRO A 206 0.64 -6.44 5.35
N ILE A 207 -0.03 -5.61 6.13
CA ILE A 207 -0.47 -5.94 7.48
C ILE A 207 -1.96 -5.64 7.62
N PRO A 208 -2.66 -6.33 8.54
CA PRO A 208 -4.04 -5.99 8.85
C PRO A 208 -4.17 -4.55 9.33
N ILE A 209 -5.10 -3.81 8.73
CA ILE A 209 -5.40 -2.44 9.11
C ILE A 209 -6.10 -2.47 10.49
N PRO A 210 -5.58 -1.74 11.50
CA PRO A 210 -6.22 -1.68 12.81
C PRO A 210 -7.63 -1.10 12.69
N LYS A 211 -8.62 -1.79 13.28
CA LYS A 211 -10.03 -1.40 13.20
C LYS A 211 -10.41 -0.27 14.16
N LYS A 212 -9.73 -0.19 15.31
CA LYS A 212 -10.01 0.81 16.35
C LYS A 212 -9.01 1.95 16.22
N THR A 213 -9.51 3.17 16.09
CA THR A 213 -8.71 4.40 16.26
C THR A 213 -8.32 4.54 17.73
N PRO A 214 -7.08 4.98 18.03
CA PRO A 214 -6.68 5.29 19.40
C PRO A 214 -7.63 6.33 20.01
N ASP A 215 -7.88 6.21 21.31
CA ASP A 215 -8.71 7.17 22.05
C ASP A 215 -7.97 8.52 22.13
N ALA A 216 -8.68 9.64 22.33
CA ALA A 216 -8.05 10.98 22.37
C ALA A 216 -7.01 11.13 23.50
N SER A 217 -7.12 10.30 24.55
CA SER A 217 -6.17 10.22 25.67
C SER A 217 -5.01 9.23 25.43
N ALA A 218 -4.97 8.55 24.28
CA ALA A 218 -3.91 7.61 23.93
C ALA A 218 -2.54 8.30 23.89
N SER A 219 -1.51 7.55 24.25
CA SER A 219 -0.13 8.05 24.23
C SER A 219 0.28 8.47 22.81
N VAL A 220 1.22 9.43 22.71
CA VAL A 220 1.79 9.86 21.41
C VAL A 220 2.37 8.68 20.64
N PHE A 221 3.02 7.74 21.34
CA PHE A 221 3.54 6.52 20.74
C PHE A 221 2.44 5.66 20.11
N GLU A 222 1.33 5.47 20.81
CA GLU A 222 0.19 4.68 20.32
C GLU A 222 -0.44 5.33 19.08
N GLN A 223 -0.58 6.65 19.09
CA GLN A 223 -1.06 7.43 17.94
C GLN A 223 -0.13 7.25 16.74
N LEU A 224 1.18 7.45 16.90
CA LEU A 224 2.15 7.29 15.81
C LEU A 224 2.20 5.85 15.28
N ASN A 225 2.16 4.85 16.16
CA ASN A 225 2.14 3.45 15.77
C ASN A 225 0.85 3.11 14.99
N TYR A 226 -0.29 3.68 15.38
CA TYR A 226 -1.53 3.56 14.60
C TYR A 226 -1.42 4.24 13.23
N GLU A 227 -0.84 5.43 13.14
CA GLU A 227 -0.64 6.17 11.90
C GLU A 227 0.19 5.41 10.85
N TRP A 228 1.20 4.64 11.30
CA TRP A 228 1.93 3.72 10.42
C TRP A 228 1.10 2.51 10.02
N ARG A 229 0.44 1.87 11.00
CA ARG A 229 -0.29 0.62 10.77
C ARG A 229 -1.58 0.80 9.96
N LYS A 230 -2.24 1.96 10.04
CA LYS A 230 -3.47 2.25 9.27
C LYS A 230 -3.23 2.27 7.77
N ARG A 231 -1.97 2.50 7.34
CA ARG A 231 -1.56 2.42 5.92
C ARG A 231 -1.53 0.96 5.41
N GLY A 232 -1.68 -0.02 6.29
CA GLY A 232 -1.83 -1.42 5.93
C GLY A 232 -0.56 -2.05 5.34
N LEU A 233 0.59 -1.44 5.55
CA LEU A 233 1.91 -1.88 5.09
C LEU A 233 2.90 -1.84 6.25
N GLN A 234 3.89 -2.73 6.20
CA GLN A 234 4.99 -2.80 7.14
C GLN A 234 6.29 -3.09 6.38
N VAL A 235 7.36 -2.38 6.73
CA VAL A 235 8.70 -2.65 6.21
C VAL A 235 9.23 -3.93 6.85
N LYS A 236 9.51 -4.97 6.06
CA LYS A 236 10.01 -6.27 6.54
C LYS A 236 11.53 -6.34 6.50
N ASN A 237 12.13 -5.73 5.49
CA ASN A 237 13.57 -5.63 5.39
C ASN A 237 13.94 -4.22 4.93
N ALA A 238 14.68 -3.54 5.79
CA ALA A 238 15.36 -2.27 5.54
C ALA A 238 16.83 -2.36 5.97
N ASN A 239 17.30 -3.56 6.27
CA ASN A 239 18.58 -3.80 6.88
C ASN A 239 19.68 -3.41 5.87
N PRO A 240 20.69 -2.60 6.25
CA PRO A 240 21.81 -2.29 5.36
C PRO A 240 22.78 -3.47 5.17
N LEU A 241 22.55 -4.57 5.89
CA LEU A 241 23.22 -5.85 5.74
C LEU A 241 22.16 -6.88 5.33
N LEU A 242 22.46 -7.70 4.31
CA LEU A 242 21.66 -8.79 3.72
C LEU A 242 20.96 -8.48 2.38
N LEU A 243 21.77 -8.23 1.35
CA LEU A 243 21.68 -9.08 0.16
C LEU A 243 22.46 -10.37 0.48
N SER A 244 21.81 -11.35 1.09
CA SER A 244 22.32 -12.71 1.08
C SER A 244 21.17 -13.66 0.87
N SER A 245 21.16 -14.25 -0.32
CA SER A 245 20.57 -15.54 -0.67
C SER A 245 19.09 -15.73 -0.31
N TYR A 246 18.21 -15.54 -1.30
CA TYR A 246 17.41 -16.61 -1.91
C TYR A 246 17.02 -16.21 -3.33
#